data_AF-A0A1Q6WX67-F1
#
_entry.id   AF-A0A1Q6WX67-F1
#
_cell.length_a   1.000
_cell.length_b   1.000
_cell.length_c   1.000
_cell.angle_alpha   90.00
_cell.angle_beta   90.00
_cell.angle_gamma   90.00
#
_symmetry.space_group_name_H-M   'P 1'
#
loop_
_entity.id
_entity.type
_entity.pdbx_description
1 polymer ?
#
loop_
_entity_poly.entity_id
_entity_poly.type
_entity_poly.pdbx_seq_one_letter_code
_entity_poly.pdbx_strand_id
1 'polypeptide(L)'
;MANPSLAKVNAECPHCGFKQKEYVAAKSSICRQCGRSFSPFAPKPDLKLRTREEAPPPERHSIFGRFEDFWKRQRSSIIECFECNRKQQVCGAATSTICPGCSAHIDLRDYKITSGFSRSIRTRGNVHLTGKGDLGSSSVVCRSALVEGRLRGNLHCDDTVTIHCSGKILGRISARHIIIDRKADIHCFCRVRAQSIEIKGRMSGEIIAQMVTVQKKASLQGDVTAKAITVEKGGMFSGQLVIGQISITQGELLEDQEPAGTNILESHFPGAAPRPLPAT
;
A
#
# COMPACT_ATOMS: atom_id res chain seq x y z
N MET A 1 32.24 -24.45 -24.07
CA MET A 1 30.84 -24.23 -24.45
C MET A 1 30.54 -25.12 -25.65
N ALA A 2 29.96 -26.31 -25.42
CA ALA A 2 29.67 -27.27 -26.48
C ALA A 2 28.21 -27.10 -26.93
N ASN A 3 28.01 -26.85 -28.23
CA ASN A 3 26.67 -26.78 -28.84
C ASN A 3 25.99 -28.15 -28.71
N PRO A 4 24.82 -28.28 -28.05
CA PRO A 4 24.07 -29.52 -28.07
C PRO A 4 23.58 -29.75 -29.50
N SER A 5 23.98 -30.90 -30.02
CA SER A 5 23.82 -31.34 -31.40
C SER A 5 22.37 -31.25 -31.91
N LEU A 6 22.25 -30.76 -33.14
CA LEU A 6 21.02 -30.69 -33.96
C LEU A 6 20.58 -32.10 -34.44
N ALA A 7 20.40 -33.05 -33.52
CA ALA A 7 19.89 -34.37 -33.85
C ALA A 7 18.37 -34.30 -34.13
N LYS A 8 17.97 -34.77 -35.31
CA LYS A 8 16.56 -34.94 -35.70
C LYS A 8 16.17 -36.41 -35.62
N VAL A 9 14.98 -36.68 -35.10
CA VAL A 9 14.43 -37.99 -34.82
C VAL A 9 13.00 -38.06 -35.35
N ASN A 10 12.56 -39.24 -35.77
CA ASN A 10 11.19 -39.43 -36.26
C ASN A 10 10.24 -39.49 -35.06
N ALA A 11 9.31 -38.54 -34.99
CA ALA A 11 8.22 -38.51 -34.04
C ALA A 11 6.90 -38.80 -34.75
N GLU A 12 6.04 -39.60 -34.11
CA GLU A 12 4.74 -39.97 -34.64
C GLU A 12 3.64 -39.18 -33.94
N CYS A 13 2.76 -38.55 -34.72
CA CYS A 13 1.69 -37.74 -34.16
C CYS A 13 0.61 -38.64 -33.50
N PRO A 14 0.27 -38.45 -32.22
CA PRO A 14 -0.73 -39.27 -31.53
C PRO A 14 -2.17 -39.03 -32.04
N HIS A 15 -2.40 -37.98 -32.83
CA HIS A 15 -3.74 -37.62 -33.32
C HIS A 15 -4.06 -38.18 -34.71
N CYS A 16 -3.05 -38.42 -35.55
CA CYS A 16 -3.25 -38.87 -36.93
C CYS A 16 -2.27 -39.95 -37.40
N GLY A 17 -1.30 -40.36 -36.57
CA GLY A 17 -0.29 -41.36 -36.92
C GLY A 17 0.78 -40.88 -37.91
N PHE A 18 0.77 -39.60 -38.30
CA PHE A 18 1.75 -39.07 -39.24
C PHE A 18 3.15 -39.01 -38.63
N LYS A 19 4.14 -39.55 -39.34
CA LYS A 19 5.55 -39.57 -38.93
C LYS A 19 6.29 -38.36 -39.50
N GLN A 20 6.86 -37.54 -38.62
CA GLN A 20 7.62 -36.35 -39.00
C GLN A 20 8.94 -36.22 -38.23
N LYS A 21 9.94 -35.59 -38.86
CA LYS A 21 11.26 -35.39 -38.26
C LYS A 21 11.25 -34.18 -37.34
N GLU A 22 11.42 -34.43 -36.05
CA GLU A 22 11.47 -33.40 -35.01
C GLU A 22 12.84 -33.37 -34.34
N TYR A 23 13.21 -32.22 -33.78
CA TYR A 23 14.44 -32.11 -33.01
C TYR A 23 14.29 -32.81 -31.65
N VAL A 24 15.33 -33.51 -31.21
CA VAL A 24 15.33 -34.23 -29.91
C VAL A 24 15.05 -33.28 -28.73
N ALA A 25 15.46 -32.02 -28.83
CA ALA A 25 15.22 -30.99 -27.82
C ALA A 25 13.83 -30.32 -27.89
N ALA A 26 12.99 -30.66 -28.87
CA ALA A 26 11.69 -30.02 -29.06
C ALA A 26 10.70 -30.46 -27.98
N LYS A 27 10.31 -29.52 -27.10
CA LYS A 27 9.30 -29.75 -26.05
C LYS A 27 7.89 -29.92 -26.61
N SER A 28 7.61 -29.30 -27.76
CA SER A 28 6.35 -29.45 -28.50
C SER A 28 6.61 -29.29 -30.00
N SER A 29 5.86 -30.01 -30.82
CA SER A 29 5.85 -29.91 -32.27
C SER A 29 4.40 -29.79 -32.76
N ILE A 30 4.22 -29.14 -33.90
CA ILE A 30 2.94 -29.06 -34.60
C ILE A 30 2.94 -30.11 -35.71
N CYS A 31 1.90 -30.93 -35.77
CA CYS A 31 1.74 -31.91 -36.84
C CYS A 31 1.50 -31.23 -38.20
N ARG A 32 2.32 -31.57 -39.20
CA ARG A 32 2.18 -31.03 -40.57
C ARG A 32 0.94 -31.51 -41.32
N GLN A 33 0.33 -32.62 -40.88
CA GLN A 33 -0.86 -33.18 -41.53
C GLN A 33 -2.17 -32.74 -40.86
N CYS A 34 -2.23 -32.72 -39.53
CA CYS A 34 -3.47 -32.37 -38.81
C CYS A 34 -3.44 -31.01 -38.10
N GLY A 35 -2.32 -30.29 -38.12
CA GLY A 35 -2.18 -28.94 -37.54
C GLY A 35 -2.20 -28.87 -36.01
N ARG A 36 -2.38 -30.00 -35.31
CA ARG A 36 -2.44 -30.04 -33.84
C ARG A 36 -1.04 -30.10 -33.22
N SER A 37 -0.85 -29.41 -32.10
CA SER A 37 0.36 -29.49 -31.29
C SER A 37 0.41 -30.80 -30.50
N PHE A 38 1.55 -31.50 -30.54
CA PHE A 38 1.81 -32.69 -29.73
C PHE A 38 3.26 -32.68 -29.21
N SER A 39 3.49 -33.41 -28.12
CA SER A 39 4.83 -33.61 -27.57
C SER A 39 5.48 -34.85 -28.21
N PRO A 40 6.54 -34.70 -29.01
CA PRO A 40 7.14 -35.82 -29.75
C PRO A 40 7.80 -36.88 -28.83
N PHE A 41 8.16 -36.51 -27.60
CA PHE A 41 8.78 -37.38 -26.60
C PHE A 41 8.06 -37.27 -25.26
N ALA A 42 6.78 -37.64 -25.21
CA ALA A 42 6.13 -37.97 -23.95
C ALA A 42 6.45 -39.44 -23.60
N PRO A 43 6.92 -39.76 -22.38
CA PRO A 43 7.00 -41.15 -21.95
C PRO A 43 5.59 -41.75 -21.91
N LYS A 44 5.43 -42.97 -22.46
CA LYS A 44 4.16 -43.70 -22.40
C LYS A 44 3.71 -43.86 -20.93
N PRO A 45 2.42 -43.67 -20.61
CA PRO A 45 1.93 -43.78 -19.25
C PRO A 45 1.64 -45.25 -18.95
N ASP A 46 2.67 -46.05 -18.72
CA ASP A 46 2.51 -47.36 -18.11
C ASP A 46 3.82 -47.75 -17.42
N LEU A 47 3.99 -47.22 -16.21
CA LEU A 47 4.72 -47.90 -15.13
C LEU A 47 4.44 -47.14 -13.82
N LYS A 48 3.60 -47.71 -12.95
CA LYS A 48 3.60 -47.37 -11.53
C LYS A 48 4.93 -47.84 -10.96
N LEU A 49 5.89 -46.94 -10.77
CA LEU A 49 7.06 -47.20 -9.94
C LEU A 49 7.44 -45.94 -9.17
N ARG A 50 7.44 -46.11 -7.85
CA ARG A 50 7.54 -45.07 -6.83
C ARG A 50 8.74 -44.16 -7.07
N THR A 51 8.48 -42.88 -7.29
CA THR A 51 9.48 -41.84 -7.04
C THR A 51 9.72 -41.82 -5.54
N ARG A 52 10.89 -42.31 -5.13
CA ARG A 52 11.48 -42.00 -3.84
C ARG A 52 11.73 -40.50 -3.83
N GLU A 53 10.80 -39.79 -3.24
CA GLU A 53 10.89 -38.39 -2.88
C GLU A 53 12.04 -38.26 -1.88
N GLU A 54 13.19 -37.77 -2.35
CA GLU A 54 14.22 -37.27 -1.45
C GLU A 54 13.71 -35.91 -0.95
N ALA A 55 13.06 -35.98 0.21
CA ALA A 55 12.53 -34.84 0.91
C ALA A 55 13.66 -33.82 1.17
N PRO A 56 13.49 -32.54 0.81
CA PRO A 56 14.20 -31.50 1.54
C PRO A 56 13.81 -31.60 3.03
N PRO A 57 14.73 -31.32 3.96
CA PRO A 57 14.51 -31.55 5.38
C PRO A 57 13.22 -30.85 5.85
N PRO A 58 12.44 -31.45 6.76
CA PRO A 58 11.17 -30.91 7.19
C PRO A 58 11.42 -29.68 8.07
N GLU A 59 11.52 -28.51 7.46
CA GLU A 59 11.21 -27.28 8.18
C GLU A 59 9.72 -27.33 8.52
N ARG A 60 9.44 -27.14 9.81
CA ARG A 60 8.11 -27.18 10.42
C ARG A 60 7.24 -26.06 9.89
N HIS A 61 6.78 -26.15 8.64
CA HIS A 61 5.76 -25.28 8.10
C HIS A 61 4.42 -25.79 8.61
N SER A 62 4.01 -25.20 9.73
CA SER A 62 2.73 -25.36 10.40
C SER A 62 1.58 -25.58 9.41
N ILE A 63 0.82 -26.66 9.64
CA ILE A 63 -0.48 -26.97 9.06
C ILE A 63 -1.45 -25.76 9.16
N PHE A 64 -1.16 -24.83 10.08
CA PHE A 64 -1.82 -23.53 10.25
C PHE A 64 -1.71 -22.57 9.05
N GLY A 65 -0.62 -22.59 8.27
CA GLY A 65 -0.44 -21.68 7.13
C GLY A 65 -1.39 -21.97 5.97
N ARG A 66 -1.67 -23.26 5.70
CA ARG A 66 -2.65 -23.68 4.68
C ARG A 66 -4.07 -23.25 5.04
N PHE A 67 -4.40 -23.18 6.33
CA PHE A 67 -5.69 -22.69 6.80
C PHE A 67 -5.77 -21.16 6.64
N GLU A 68 -4.72 -20.43 7.00
CA GLU A 68 -4.67 -18.97 6.84
C GLU A 68 -4.83 -18.52 5.37
N ASP A 69 -4.17 -19.22 4.44
CA ASP A 69 -4.26 -18.94 3.00
C ASP A 69 -5.64 -19.27 2.42
N PHE A 70 -6.31 -20.31 2.92
CA PHE A 70 -7.67 -20.66 2.53
C PHE A 70 -8.68 -19.60 2.99
N TRP A 71 -8.49 -19.04 4.19
CA TRP A 71 -9.35 -17.98 4.73
C TRP A 71 -9.08 -16.62 4.07
N LYS A 72 -7.83 -16.32 3.66
CA LYS A 72 -7.50 -15.13 2.87
C LYS A 72 -8.15 -15.14 1.48
N ARG A 73 -8.32 -16.32 0.86
CA ARG A 73 -9.06 -16.49 -0.41
C ARG A 73 -10.55 -16.16 -0.33
N GLN A 74 -11.16 -16.22 0.84
CA GLN A 74 -12.59 -15.97 1.05
C GLN A 74 -12.88 -14.51 1.47
N ARG A 75 -11.86 -13.70 1.78
CA ARG A 75 -12.06 -12.33 2.21
C ARG A 75 -11.93 -11.38 1.03
N SER A 76 -13.00 -10.72 0.67
CA SER A 76 -12.94 -9.57 -0.22
C SER A 76 -12.65 -8.30 0.59
N SER A 77 -11.73 -7.46 0.13
CA SER A 77 -11.47 -6.14 0.70
C SER A 77 -11.98 -5.05 -0.24
N ILE A 78 -12.54 -3.97 0.31
CA ILE A 78 -12.85 -2.76 -0.46
C ILE A 78 -11.61 -1.87 -0.41
N ILE A 79 -11.11 -1.47 -1.57
CA ILE A 79 -9.97 -0.58 -1.72
C ILE A 79 -10.33 0.59 -2.63
N GLU A 80 -9.68 1.73 -2.41
CA GLU A 80 -9.88 2.94 -3.20
C GLU A 80 -8.75 3.07 -4.24
N CYS A 81 -9.09 3.59 -5.42
CA CYS A 81 -8.07 3.97 -6.38
C CYS A 81 -7.23 5.12 -5.85
N PHE A 82 -5.94 5.10 -6.15
CA PHE A 82 -5.02 6.15 -5.78
C PHE A 82 -5.18 7.46 -6.57
N GLU A 83 -5.79 7.40 -7.76
CA GLU A 83 -5.92 8.55 -8.67
C GLU A 83 -7.37 9.06 -8.69
N CYS A 84 -8.34 8.18 -8.97
CA CYS A 84 -9.75 8.59 -9.11
C CYS A 84 -10.60 8.34 -7.85
N ASN A 85 -10.01 7.88 -6.74
CA ASN A 85 -10.71 7.55 -5.48
C ASN A 85 -11.89 6.56 -5.60
N ARG A 86 -12.09 5.91 -6.77
CA ARG A 86 -13.15 4.92 -6.97
C ARG A 86 -12.92 3.72 -6.05
N LYS A 87 -13.95 3.35 -5.30
CA LYS A 87 -14.00 2.14 -4.46
C LYS A 87 -14.22 0.92 -5.34
N GLN A 88 -13.45 -0.14 -5.10
CA GLN A 88 -13.60 -1.42 -5.76
C GLN A 88 -13.37 -2.57 -4.78
N GLN A 89 -14.10 -3.67 -4.98
CA GLN A 89 -13.95 -4.88 -4.19
C GLN A 89 -12.94 -5.80 -4.85
N VAL A 90 -11.90 -6.17 -4.11
CA VAL A 90 -10.83 -7.04 -4.57
C VAL A 90 -10.77 -8.31 -3.74
N CYS A 91 -10.33 -9.40 -4.35
CA CYS A 91 -10.03 -10.62 -3.61
C CYS A 91 -8.85 -10.37 -2.67
N GLY A 92 -8.92 -10.85 -1.43
CA GLY A 92 -7.84 -10.72 -0.44
C GLY A 92 -6.59 -11.52 -0.78
N ALA A 93 -6.66 -12.43 -1.75
CA ALA A 93 -5.50 -13.11 -2.32
C ALA A 93 -4.87 -12.36 -3.51
N ALA A 94 -5.47 -11.27 -3.99
CA ALA A 94 -4.94 -10.49 -5.09
C ALA A 94 -3.71 -9.68 -4.63
N THR A 95 -2.61 -9.80 -5.36
CA THR A 95 -1.39 -9.02 -5.10
C THR A 95 -1.41 -7.65 -5.80
N SER A 96 -2.23 -7.51 -6.83
CA SER A 96 -2.44 -6.28 -7.58
C SER A 96 -3.83 -6.27 -8.20
N THR A 97 -4.29 -5.09 -8.59
CA THR A 97 -5.54 -4.91 -9.35
C THR A 97 -5.41 -3.70 -10.27
N ILE A 98 -6.27 -3.63 -11.28
CA ILE A 98 -6.39 -2.49 -12.19
C ILE A 98 -7.68 -1.76 -11.83
N CYS A 99 -7.61 -0.44 -11.70
CA CYS A 99 -8.81 0.36 -11.44
C CYS A 99 -9.75 0.34 -12.66
N PRO A 100 -11.04 -0.01 -12.52
CA PRO A 100 -12.01 0.00 -13.63
C PRO A 100 -12.41 1.41 -14.08
N GLY A 101 -12.03 2.46 -13.33
CA GLY A 101 -12.34 3.85 -13.69
C GLY A 101 -11.27 4.51 -14.53
N CYS A 102 -10.01 4.48 -14.06
CA CYS A 102 -8.90 5.17 -14.70
C CYS A 102 -7.81 4.23 -15.22
N SER A 103 -8.00 2.90 -15.17
CA SER A 103 -7.01 1.88 -15.58
C SER A 103 -5.66 1.92 -14.83
N ALA A 104 -5.55 2.70 -13.76
CA ALA A 104 -4.33 2.75 -12.95
C ALA A 104 -4.04 1.41 -12.26
N HIS A 105 -2.76 1.03 -12.23
CA HIS A 105 -2.29 -0.15 -11.50
C HIS A 105 -2.24 0.15 -10.00
N ILE A 106 -2.85 -0.72 -9.20
CA ILE A 106 -2.91 -0.61 -7.74
C ILE A 106 -2.22 -1.82 -7.13
N ASP A 107 -1.18 -1.56 -6.36
CA ASP A 107 -0.48 -2.58 -5.60
C ASP A 107 -1.28 -2.92 -4.33
N LEU A 108 -1.46 -4.22 -4.06
CA LEU A 108 -2.16 -4.74 -2.88
C LEU A 108 -1.21 -5.51 -1.96
N ARG A 109 0.09 -5.55 -2.28
CA ARG A 109 1.07 -6.33 -1.52
C ARG A 109 1.31 -5.75 -0.13
N ASP A 110 1.48 -6.66 0.82
CA ASP A 110 2.04 -6.34 2.13
C ASP A 110 3.56 -6.23 2.01
N TYR A 111 4.13 -5.19 2.62
CA TYR A 111 5.57 -4.94 2.63
C TYR A 111 6.12 -5.12 4.04
N LYS A 112 7.16 -5.94 4.17
CA LYS A 112 7.92 -6.09 5.41
C LYS A 112 9.33 -5.54 5.23
N ILE A 113 9.65 -4.49 5.97
CA ILE A 113 10.90 -3.76 5.87
C ILE A 113 11.81 -4.21 7.02
N THR A 114 12.80 -5.04 6.67
CA THR A 114 13.76 -5.62 7.61
C THR A 114 15.10 -4.89 7.63
N SER A 115 15.42 -4.14 6.58
CA SER A 115 16.66 -3.41 6.39
C SER A 115 16.38 -1.99 5.88
N GLY A 116 17.43 -1.23 5.57
CA GLY A 116 17.31 0.11 5.01
C GLY A 116 16.52 0.12 3.69
N PHE A 117 15.42 0.87 3.65
CA PHE A 117 14.57 1.02 2.47
C PHE A 117 14.33 2.50 2.15
N SER A 118 14.76 2.92 0.95
CA SER A 118 14.77 4.33 0.52
C SER A 118 13.83 4.65 -0.64
N ARG A 119 13.16 3.65 -1.22
CA ARG A 119 12.26 3.83 -2.38
C ARG A 119 10.86 4.23 -1.92
N SER A 120 10.13 4.99 -2.73
CA SER A 120 8.72 5.23 -2.43
C SER A 120 7.92 3.91 -2.51
N ILE A 121 6.98 3.74 -1.58
CA ILE A 121 6.05 2.61 -1.55
C ILE A 121 4.65 3.18 -1.69
N ARG A 122 3.87 2.66 -2.65
CA ARG A 122 2.46 2.99 -2.81
C ARG A 122 1.68 1.69 -2.93
N THR A 123 1.06 1.27 -1.82
CA THR A 123 0.31 0.02 -1.72
C THR A 123 -1.00 0.25 -0.99
N ARG A 124 -2.04 -0.55 -1.25
CA ARG A 124 -3.23 -0.62 -0.39
C ARG A 124 -3.15 -1.81 0.58
N GLY A 125 -2.00 -2.47 0.64
CA GLY A 125 -1.66 -3.46 1.66
C GLY A 125 -1.11 -2.84 2.95
N ASN A 126 -0.58 -3.71 3.80
CA ASN A 126 0.00 -3.36 5.09
C ASN A 126 1.52 -3.19 4.99
N VAL A 127 2.06 -2.19 5.69
CA VAL A 127 3.50 -1.98 5.78
C VAL A 127 3.97 -2.27 7.20
N HIS A 128 4.85 -3.25 7.36
CA HIS A 128 5.50 -3.56 8.63
C HIS A 128 6.96 -3.14 8.59
N LEU A 129 7.28 -2.04 9.27
CA LEU A 129 8.65 -1.65 9.55
C LEU A 129 9.12 -2.35 10.81
N THR A 130 9.97 -3.35 10.65
CA THR A 130 10.51 -4.11 11.80
C THR A 130 11.50 -3.27 12.60
N GLY A 131 11.77 -3.64 13.86
CA GLY A 131 12.73 -2.94 14.72
C GLY A 131 14.15 -2.77 14.16
N LYS A 132 14.57 -3.61 13.21
CA LYS A 132 15.87 -3.50 12.51
C LYS A 132 15.80 -2.70 11.20
N GLY A 133 14.59 -2.40 10.72
CA GLY A 133 14.36 -1.65 9.49
C GLY A 133 14.60 -0.15 9.69
N ASP A 134 15.12 0.49 8.65
CA ASP A 134 15.25 1.94 8.55
C ASP A 134 14.52 2.40 7.29
N LEU A 135 13.39 3.09 7.46
CA LEU A 135 12.60 3.59 6.36
C LEU A 135 13.03 5.01 6.03
N GLY A 136 13.93 5.15 5.05
CA GLY A 136 14.46 6.41 4.54
C GLY A 136 13.75 6.94 3.30
N SER A 137 12.48 6.55 3.11
CA SER A 137 11.75 6.77 1.85
C SER A 137 11.09 8.15 1.81
N SER A 138 11.04 8.77 0.63
CA SER A 138 10.47 10.11 0.47
C SER A 138 8.96 10.17 0.75
N SER A 139 8.22 9.13 0.33
CA SER A 139 6.79 8.99 0.56
C SER A 139 6.38 7.51 0.59
N VAL A 140 5.67 7.14 1.66
CA VAL A 140 5.06 5.82 1.84
C VAL A 140 3.57 6.02 1.98
N VAL A 141 2.80 5.46 1.05
CA VAL A 141 1.35 5.43 1.08
C VAL A 141 0.91 3.99 1.27
N CYS A 142 0.20 3.71 2.37
CA CYS A 142 -0.33 2.39 2.67
C CYS A 142 -1.73 2.44 3.27
N ARG A 143 -2.40 1.28 3.35
CA ARG A 143 -3.68 1.19 4.05
C ARG A 143 -3.46 1.21 5.56
N SER A 144 -2.58 0.35 6.05
CA SER A 144 -2.22 0.28 7.47
C SER A 144 -0.72 0.08 7.65
N ALA A 145 -0.19 0.56 8.76
CA ALA A 145 1.24 0.46 9.06
C ALA A 145 1.50 0.03 10.50
N LEU A 146 2.48 -0.86 10.67
CA LEU A 146 3.08 -1.21 11.96
C LEU A 146 4.52 -0.73 11.96
N VAL A 147 4.85 0.20 12.86
CA VAL A 147 6.15 0.88 12.90
C VAL A 147 6.89 0.52 14.18
N GLU A 148 7.86 -0.39 14.09
CA GLU A 148 8.74 -0.79 15.19
C GLU A 148 10.16 -0.23 15.03
N GLY A 149 10.58 0.05 13.80
CA GLY A 149 11.91 0.54 13.46
C GLY A 149 12.03 2.06 13.35
N ARG A 150 13.06 2.50 12.61
CA ARG A 150 13.36 3.92 12.43
C ARG A 150 12.65 4.49 11.20
N LEU A 151 11.82 5.50 11.40
CA LEU A 151 11.08 6.18 10.32
C LEU A 151 11.73 7.54 10.00
N ARG A 152 12.23 7.67 8.77
CA ARG A 152 12.83 8.88 8.19
C ARG A 152 12.15 9.18 6.85
N GLY A 153 10.95 9.73 6.89
CA GLY A 153 10.16 9.93 5.68
C GLY A 153 8.71 10.29 5.96
N ASN A 154 7.99 10.62 4.90
CA ASN A 154 6.56 10.89 4.99
C ASN A 154 5.78 9.58 4.95
N LEU A 155 4.91 9.38 5.93
CA LEU A 155 4.04 8.21 6.03
C LEU A 155 2.59 8.68 5.95
N HIS A 156 1.89 8.22 4.91
CA HIS A 156 0.47 8.44 4.70
C HIS A 156 -0.26 7.10 4.78
N CYS A 157 -1.18 7.00 5.72
CA CYS A 157 -1.98 5.80 5.93
C CYS A 157 -3.46 6.11 5.84
N ASP A 158 -4.22 5.33 5.08
CA ASP A 158 -5.64 5.60 4.91
C ASP A 158 -6.48 5.13 6.10
N ASP A 159 -5.98 4.19 6.90
CA ASP A 159 -6.73 3.54 7.96
C ASP A 159 -6.00 3.71 9.31
N THR A 160 -5.28 2.67 9.76
CA THR A 160 -4.66 2.64 11.08
C THR A 160 -3.13 2.56 11.02
N VAL A 161 -2.47 3.33 11.90
CA VAL A 161 -1.02 3.28 12.15
C VAL A 161 -0.77 2.93 13.59
N THR A 162 -0.04 1.85 13.81
CA THR A 162 0.38 1.43 15.14
C THR A 162 1.88 1.65 15.29
N ILE A 163 2.29 2.46 16.26
CA ILE A 163 3.69 2.80 16.50
C ILE A 163 4.17 2.12 17.77
N HIS A 164 5.15 1.23 17.61
CA HIS A 164 5.80 0.42 18.63
C HIS A 164 7.29 0.76 18.77
N CYS A 165 7.77 1.82 18.13
CA CYS A 165 9.17 2.22 18.20
C CYS A 165 9.44 3.15 19.39
N SER A 166 10.71 3.19 19.81
CA SER A 166 11.22 4.19 20.74
C SER A 166 12.30 5.01 20.02
N GLY A 167 12.16 6.33 20.01
CA GLY A 167 13.14 7.24 19.43
C GLY A 167 12.52 8.40 18.68
N LYS A 168 13.31 8.95 17.74
CA LYS A 168 12.96 10.15 16.98
C LYS A 168 12.31 9.76 15.66
N ILE A 169 11.15 10.35 15.37
CA ILE A 169 10.52 10.24 14.05
C ILE A 169 10.84 11.52 13.27
N LEU A 170 11.52 11.33 12.14
CA LEU A 170 11.95 12.40 11.25
C LEU A 170 11.09 12.37 9.99
N GLY A 171 9.87 12.90 10.08
CA GLY A 171 8.97 12.98 8.94
C GLY A 171 7.52 13.23 9.34
N ARG A 172 6.70 13.58 8.35
CA ARG A 172 5.27 13.83 8.57
C ARG A 172 4.51 12.51 8.61
N ILE A 173 3.64 12.35 9.60
CA ILE A 173 2.72 11.21 9.69
C ILE A 173 1.31 11.72 9.47
N SER A 174 0.58 11.10 8.57
CA SER A 174 -0.84 11.35 8.32
C SER A 174 -1.60 10.02 8.35
N ALA A 175 -2.60 9.88 9.21
CA ALA A 175 -3.45 8.68 9.23
C ALA A 175 -4.90 8.97 9.65
N ARG A 176 -5.85 8.04 9.47
CA ARG A 176 -7.17 8.20 10.12
C ARG A 176 -7.06 7.89 11.61
N HIS A 177 -6.47 6.75 11.95
CA HIS A 177 -6.29 6.31 13.33
C HIS A 177 -4.81 6.10 13.65
N ILE A 178 -4.29 6.75 14.69
CA ILE A 178 -2.92 6.53 15.18
C ILE A 178 -2.99 5.94 16.58
N ILE A 179 -2.30 4.83 16.80
CA ILE A 179 -2.19 4.16 18.08
C ILE A 179 -0.72 4.13 18.48
N ILE A 180 -0.41 4.76 19.60
CA ILE A 180 0.93 4.74 20.20
C ILE A 180 0.93 3.72 21.31
N ASP A 181 1.73 2.68 21.19
CA ASP A 181 1.75 1.58 22.16
C ASP A 181 2.39 1.99 23.49
N ARG A 182 2.09 1.24 24.55
CA ARG A 182 2.51 1.51 25.94
C ARG A 182 4.01 1.58 26.11
N LYS A 183 4.76 0.80 25.34
CA LYS A 183 6.23 0.77 25.39
C LYS A 183 6.89 1.78 24.45
N ALA A 184 6.10 2.45 23.61
CA ALA A 184 6.61 3.43 22.68
C ALA A 184 6.98 4.73 23.41
N ASP A 185 8.10 5.31 23.00
CA ASP A 185 8.59 6.61 23.49
C ASP A 185 9.07 7.41 22.28
N ILE A 186 8.21 8.30 21.79
CA ILE A 186 8.35 8.89 20.48
C ILE A 186 8.55 10.39 20.59
N HIS A 187 9.58 10.88 19.91
CA HIS A 187 9.80 12.32 19.70
C HIS A 187 9.56 12.67 18.23
N CYS A 188 8.42 13.28 17.94
CA CYS A 188 8.05 13.78 16.62
C CYS A 188 8.57 15.21 16.43
N PHE A 189 9.47 15.38 15.46
CA PHE A 189 9.97 16.71 15.06
C PHE A 189 9.06 17.42 14.05
N CYS A 190 8.21 16.65 13.38
CA CYS A 190 7.25 17.17 12.42
C CYS A 190 5.83 16.97 12.93
N ARG A 191 4.94 17.80 12.42
CA ARG A 191 3.51 17.76 12.71
C ARG A 191 2.90 16.39 12.36
N VAL A 192 2.18 15.82 13.32
CA VAL A 192 1.39 14.59 13.15
C VAL A 192 -0.06 14.98 12.87
N ARG A 193 -0.64 14.43 11.81
CA ARG A 193 -2.04 14.67 11.41
C ARG A 193 -2.84 13.38 11.55
N ALA A 194 -3.96 13.41 12.26
CA ALA A 194 -4.90 12.28 12.23
C ALA A 194 -6.37 12.66 12.41
N GLN A 195 -7.29 11.72 12.18
CA GLN A 195 -8.66 11.90 12.67
C GLN A 195 -8.75 11.56 14.16
N SER A 196 -8.24 10.40 14.56
CA SER A 196 -8.25 9.93 15.94
C SER A 196 -6.84 9.49 16.36
N ILE A 197 -6.40 9.91 17.54
CA ILE A 197 -5.11 9.51 18.11
C ILE A 197 -5.34 8.90 19.49
N GLU A 198 -4.84 7.70 19.69
CA GLU A 198 -4.86 6.98 20.96
C GLU A 198 -3.42 6.83 21.48
N ILE A 199 -3.11 7.48 22.60
CA ILE A 199 -1.78 7.50 23.18
C ILE A 199 -1.76 6.61 24.42
N LYS A 200 -1.03 5.49 24.35
CA LYS A 200 -0.85 4.55 25.47
C LYS A 200 0.54 4.65 26.11
N GLY A 201 1.52 5.15 25.37
CA GLY A 201 2.91 5.33 25.81
C GLY A 201 3.28 6.80 26.01
N ARG A 202 4.50 7.15 25.60
CA ARG A 202 5.03 8.51 25.69
C ARG A 202 5.19 9.10 24.30
N MET A 203 4.68 10.30 24.10
CA MET A 203 4.77 11.03 22.85
C MET A 203 5.13 12.48 23.12
N SER A 204 6.04 13.03 22.31
CA SER A 204 6.24 14.47 22.23
C SER A 204 6.17 15.01 20.81
N GLY A 205 5.59 16.19 20.62
CA GLY A 205 5.59 16.90 19.35
C GLY A 205 4.29 17.67 19.10
N GLU A 206 4.18 18.23 17.90
CA GLU A 206 2.98 18.95 17.46
C GLU A 206 1.94 17.99 16.86
N ILE A 207 0.72 18.03 17.38
CA ILE A 207 -0.38 17.15 17.00
C ILE A 207 -1.55 17.96 16.47
N ILE A 208 -2.06 17.56 15.30
CA ILE A 208 -3.33 18.04 14.77
C ILE A 208 -4.26 16.85 14.57
N ALA A 209 -5.33 16.77 15.35
CA ALA A 209 -6.30 15.68 15.22
C ALA A 209 -7.75 16.11 15.42
N GLN A 210 -8.73 15.27 15.05
CA GLN A 210 -10.11 15.55 15.44
C GLN A 210 -10.34 15.12 16.90
N MET A 211 -9.91 13.91 17.26
CA MET A 211 -10.04 13.36 18.60
C MET A 211 -8.68 12.88 19.11
N VAL A 212 -8.32 13.27 20.33
CA VAL A 212 -7.11 12.79 21.01
C VAL A 212 -7.51 12.12 22.32
N THR A 213 -7.10 10.87 22.51
CA THR A 213 -7.35 10.09 23.73
C THR A 213 -6.03 9.71 24.36
N VAL A 214 -5.77 10.23 25.56
CA VAL A 214 -4.58 9.91 26.37
C VAL A 214 -4.98 8.86 27.39
N GLN A 215 -4.45 7.64 27.28
CA GLN A 215 -4.75 6.55 28.20
C GLN A 215 -4.08 6.71 29.58
N LYS A 216 -4.46 5.86 30.53
CA LYS A 216 -3.81 5.75 31.85
C LYS A 216 -2.29 5.55 31.72
N LYS A 217 -1.52 6.32 32.48
CA LYS A 217 -0.04 6.31 32.50
C LYS A 217 0.63 6.73 31.18
N ALA A 218 -0.13 7.22 30.20
CA ALA A 218 0.44 7.82 29.01
C ALA A 218 0.92 9.26 29.31
N SER A 219 1.96 9.71 28.60
CA SER A 219 2.41 11.11 28.68
C SER A 219 2.46 11.74 27.30
N LEU A 220 1.76 12.86 27.14
CA LEU A 220 1.78 13.68 25.94
C LEU A 220 2.45 15.02 26.24
N GLN A 221 3.52 15.35 25.52
CA GLN A 221 4.23 16.62 25.67
C GLN A 221 4.29 17.40 24.35
N GLY A 222 3.79 18.61 24.33
CA GLY A 222 3.82 19.49 23.15
C GLY A 222 2.45 20.04 22.77
N ASP A 223 2.42 20.71 21.63
CA ASP A 223 1.26 21.50 21.22
C ASP A 223 0.21 20.62 20.52
N VAL A 224 -1.01 20.68 21.00
CA VAL A 224 -2.12 19.86 20.53
C VAL A 224 -3.23 20.76 20.03
N THR A 225 -3.57 20.61 18.76
CA THR A 225 -4.75 21.23 18.16
C THR A 225 -5.76 20.14 17.86
N ALA A 226 -6.91 20.14 18.56
CA ALA A 226 -7.93 19.12 18.36
C ALA A 226 -9.37 19.63 18.44
N LYS A 227 -10.34 18.88 17.89
CA LYS A 227 -11.76 19.14 18.12
C LYS A 227 -12.20 18.67 19.52
N ALA A 228 -11.65 17.54 19.96
CA ALA A 228 -11.93 16.96 21.27
C ALA A 228 -10.67 16.27 21.81
N ILE A 229 -10.47 16.39 23.13
CA ILE A 229 -9.42 15.67 23.87
C ILE A 229 -10.03 14.98 25.08
N THR A 230 -9.66 13.72 25.30
CA THR A 230 -10.06 12.91 26.46
C THR A 230 -8.80 12.41 27.15
N VAL A 231 -8.62 12.77 28.41
CA VAL A 231 -7.49 12.31 29.22
C VAL A 231 -8.00 11.37 30.31
N GLU A 232 -7.57 10.11 30.27
CA GLU A 232 -7.92 9.12 31.27
C GLU A 232 -7.17 9.33 32.59
N LYS A 233 -7.68 8.73 33.68
CA LYS A 233 -7.07 8.82 35.01
C LYS A 233 -5.60 8.37 34.99
N GLY A 234 -4.70 9.27 35.39
CA GLY A 234 -3.26 9.04 35.40
C GLY A 234 -2.57 9.25 34.05
N GLY A 235 -3.28 9.73 33.02
CA GLY A 235 -2.67 10.31 31.84
C GLY A 235 -2.12 11.70 32.14
N MET A 236 -0.96 12.03 31.59
CA MET A 236 -0.32 13.34 31.74
C MET A 236 -0.29 14.06 30.39
N PHE A 237 -0.67 15.32 30.40
CA PHE A 237 -0.56 16.22 29.25
C PHE A 237 0.17 17.49 29.67
N SER A 238 1.16 17.92 28.88
CA SER A 238 1.91 19.15 29.11
C SER A 238 2.24 19.84 27.79
N GLY A 239 1.68 21.03 27.58
CA GLY A 239 1.87 21.81 26.35
C GLY A 239 0.69 22.75 26.09
N GLN A 240 0.70 23.43 24.95
CA GLN A 240 -0.44 24.25 24.56
C GLN A 240 -1.55 23.39 23.96
N LEU A 241 -2.79 23.68 24.35
CA LEU A 241 -3.97 22.98 23.84
C LEU A 241 -4.91 23.98 23.21
N VAL A 242 -5.21 23.77 21.93
CA VAL A 242 -6.17 24.58 21.17
C VAL A 242 -7.33 23.67 20.76
N ILE A 243 -8.54 24.02 21.22
CA ILE A 243 -9.76 23.28 20.92
C ILE A 243 -10.63 24.08 19.95
N GLY A 244 -11.15 23.42 18.91
CA GLY A 244 -12.23 23.96 18.05
C GLY A 244 -11.79 24.51 16.69
N GLN A 245 -10.58 25.05 16.55
CA GLN A 245 -10.04 25.46 15.26
C GLN A 245 -9.10 24.39 14.72
N ILE A 246 -9.64 23.46 13.93
CA ILE A 246 -8.80 22.69 13.02
C ILE A 246 -8.99 23.24 11.62
N SER A 247 -8.04 24.07 11.18
CA SER A 247 -7.74 24.21 9.75
C SER A 247 -7.07 22.91 9.27
N ILE A 248 -7.77 21.78 9.40
CA ILE A 248 -7.60 20.68 8.47
C ILE A 248 -8.34 21.21 7.26
N THR A 249 -7.62 21.80 6.31
CA THR A 249 -8.18 22.09 5.00
C THR A 249 -8.63 20.74 4.45
N GLN A 250 -9.91 20.44 4.62
CA GLN A 250 -10.59 19.24 4.17
C GLN A 250 -10.86 19.39 2.66
N GLY A 251 -9.84 19.84 1.91
CA GLY A 251 -9.83 19.98 0.46
C GLY A 251 -8.98 18.93 -0.25
N GLU A 252 -8.15 18.16 0.48
CA GLU A 252 -7.37 17.05 -0.12
C GLU A 252 -8.02 15.67 0.07
N LEU A 253 -9.26 15.60 0.57
CA LEU A 253 -10.00 14.33 0.66
C LEU A 253 -11.30 14.28 -0.15
N LEU A 254 -11.87 15.40 -0.61
CA LEU A 254 -12.99 15.44 -1.56
C LEU A 254 -13.11 16.84 -2.19
N GLU A 255 -12.57 17.06 -3.39
CA GLU A 255 -13.01 18.13 -4.30
C GLU A 255 -12.99 17.63 -5.75
N ASP A 256 -14.02 16.84 -6.10
CA ASP A 256 -14.69 17.03 -7.39
C ASP A 256 -15.93 17.86 -7.05
N GLN A 257 -15.93 19.16 -7.35
CA GLN A 257 -17.06 19.89 -7.95
C GLN A 257 -16.54 21.16 -8.64
N GLU A 258 -16.96 21.33 -9.90
CA GLU A 258 -16.71 22.47 -10.79
C GLU A 258 -17.01 23.84 -10.17
N PRO A 259 -16.30 24.91 -10.57
CA PRO A 259 -16.76 26.26 -10.34
C PRO A 259 -17.81 26.63 -11.40
N ALA A 260 -19.08 26.50 -11.06
CA ALA A 260 -20.17 27.23 -11.71
C ALA A 260 -20.65 28.35 -10.78
N GLY A 261 -20.65 29.59 -11.26
CA GLY A 261 -21.38 30.71 -10.65
C GLY A 261 -20.54 31.93 -10.32
N THR A 262 -20.04 32.62 -11.34
CA THR A 262 -19.59 34.02 -11.19
C THR A 262 -20.82 34.89 -10.99
N ASN A 263 -21.19 35.17 -9.74
CA ASN A 263 -22.19 36.19 -9.45
C ASN A 263 -21.54 37.58 -9.45
N ILE A 264 -22.14 38.39 -10.31
CA ILE A 264 -21.91 39.79 -10.63
C ILE A 264 -21.95 40.62 -9.34
N LEU A 265 -20.95 41.48 -9.15
CA LEU A 265 -21.07 42.64 -8.27
C LEU A 265 -20.92 43.90 -9.14
N GLU A 266 -22.06 44.50 -9.45
CA GLU A 266 -22.15 45.84 -10.03
C GLU A 266 -21.51 46.84 -9.07
N SER A 267 -20.52 47.59 -9.56
CA SER A 267 -20.10 48.84 -8.93
C SER A 267 -20.27 49.97 -9.93
N HIS A 268 -21.30 50.77 -9.65
CA HIS A 268 -21.59 52.05 -10.27
C HIS A 268 -20.43 53.02 -10.06
N PHE A 269 -19.82 53.53 -11.14
CA PHE A 269 -19.07 54.78 -11.14
C PHE A 269 -19.49 55.63 -12.35
N PRO A 270 -19.98 56.87 -12.17
CA PRO A 270 -20.51 57.68 -13.27
C PRO A 270 -19.42 58.46 -14.01
N GLY A 271 -19.44 58.33 -15.33
CA GLY A 271 -19.32 59.43 -16.31
C GLY A 271 -18.03 60.25 -16.40
N ALA A 272 -17.21 59.94 -17.41
CA ALA A 272 -16.39 60.94 -18.09
C ALA A 272 -16.36 60.63 -19.60
N ALA A 273 -16.78 61.59 -20.41
CA ALA A 273 -17.00 61.48 -21.86
C ALA A 273 -15.68 61.35 -22.67
N PRO A 274 -15.71 60.70 -23.86
CA PRO A 274 -14.55 60.61 -24.73
C PRO A 274 -14.35 61.90 -25.54
N ARG A 275 -13.12 62.44 -25.55
CA ARG A 275 -12.67 63.44 -26.52
C ARG A 275 -11.74 62.79 -27.56
N PRO A 276 -11.91 63.07 -28.85
CA PRO A 276 -11.17 62.41 -29.93
C PRO A 276 -9.77 62.99 -30.15
N LEU A 277 -8.91 62.14 -30.73
CA LEU A 277 -7.50 62.31 -31.08
C LEU A 277 -7.23 63.51 -32.01
N PRO A 278 -5.99 64.01 -32.04
CA PRO A 278 -5.37 64.48 -33.27
C PRO A 278 -4.18 63.61 -33.69
N ALA A 279 -4.09 63.40 -34.99
CA ALA A 279 -3.01 62.71 -35.69
C ALA A 279 -1.73 63.56 -35.77
N THR A 280 -0.57 62.90 -35.74
CA THR A 280 0.58 63.23 -36.60
C THR A 280 1.48 62.02 -36.73
#